data_AF-A0A9D9G6F9-F1
#
_entry.id   AF-A0A9D9G6F9-F1
#
_cell.length_a   1.000
_cell.length_b   1.000
_cell.length_c   1.000
_cell.angle_alpha   90.00
_cell.angle_beta   90.00
_cell.angle_gamma   90.00
#
_symmetry.space_group_name_H-M   'P 1'
#
loop_
_entity.id
_entity.type
_entity.pdbx_description
1 polymer ?
#
loop_
_entity_poly.entity_id
_entity_poly.type
_entity_poly.pdbx_seq_one_letter_code
_entity_poly.pdbx_strand_id
1 'polypeptide(L)'
;MRKLSYLLCLLTAFCCLSLKAAENKEHLLWYDDDAKNWNEALPLGNGHLGAMVYGSAQEELIRLNDNTLYTGEPATVWKVHNIQPTYDKVVDLLMKGEYTEAYDLVHYHWLGRLHENYQPLGDWHISNLQKGEISNYHRELDIEKSLMRITYTQNGVNYCREIFASYPDDVIVMKLTADKANALDISVALSSPHKPTTSYSIDKEKHIVQMSGQGPGHGQRRSDAMIKSWKAEGRHPELYFADGSRKYKEDV
;
A
#
# COMPACT_ATOMS: atom_id res chain seq x y z
N MET A 1 -33.51 50.81 38.64
CA MET A 1 -32.92 49.46 38.51
C MET A 1 -33.35 48.74 37.23
N ARG A 2 -33.24 49.38 36.04
CA ARG A 2 -33.73 48.77 34.78
C ARG A 2 -32.88 49.09 33.54
N LYS A 3 -31.71 49.71 33.75
CA LYS A 3 -30.73 50.01 32.68
C LYS A 3 -29.39 49.25 32.84
N LEU A 4 -29.22 48.50 33.92
CA LEU A 4 -27.97 47.77 34.21
C LEU A 4 -27.95 46.31 33.71
N SER A 5 -29.11 45.74 33.35
CA SER A 5 -29.19 44.36 32.81
C SER A 5 -28.89 44.23 31.31
N TYR A 6 -28.99 45.30 30.52
CA TYR A 6 -28.72 45.22 29.08
C TYR A 6 -27.23 45.34 28.75
N LEU A 7 -26.42 45.92 29.65
CA LEU A 7 -24.98 46.07 29.44
C LEU A 7 -24.22 44.75 29.70
N LEU A 8 -24.77 43.86 30.55
CA LEU A 8 -24.16 42.56 30.84
C LEU A 8 -24.46 41.50 29.76
N CYS A 9 -25.53 41.68 28.97
CA CYS A 9 -25.84 40.81 27.81
C CYS A 9 -25.09 41.22 26.53
N LEU A 10 -24.61 42.46 26.43
CA LEU A 10 -23.79 42.91 25.30
C LEU A 10 -22.30 42.56 25.45
N LEU A 11 -21.81 42.38 26.68
CA LEU A 11 -20.43 41.91 26.91
C LEU A 11 -20.25 40.40 26.72
N THR A 12 -21.31 39.59 26.84
CA THR A 12 -21.25 38.15 26.55
C THR A 12 -21.46 37.83 25.06
N ALA A 13 -22.08 38.73 24.29
CA ALA A 13 -22.23 38.58 22.85
C ALA A 13 -20.96 38.93 22.06
N PHE A 14 -20.00 39.64 22.65
CA PHE A 14 -18.73 40.00 22.00
C PHE A 14 -17.59 38.98 22.25
N CYS A 15 -17.83 37.96 23.08
CA CYS A 15 -16.85 36.91 23.37
C CYS A 15 -17.03 35.64 22.50
N CYS A 16 -17.89 35.70 21.48
CA CYS A 16 -17.91 34.74 20.37
C CYS A 16 -17.04 35.24 19.19
N LEU A 17 -16.00 36.03 19.48
CA LEU A 17 -14.87 36.18 18.58
C LEU A 17 -14.27 34.79 18.40
N SER A 18 -14.47 34.26 17.20
CA SER A 18 -13.94 33.00 16.69
C SER A 18 -12.58 32.66 17.28
N LEU A 19 -12.56 31.77 18.28
CA LEU A 19 -11.49 30.80 18.34
C LEU A 19 -11.64 29.97 17.06
N LYS A 20 -10.97 30.41 15.97
CA LYS A 20 -10.37 29.41 15.11
C LYS A 20 -9.46 28.64 16.05
N ALA A 21 -9.88 27.47 16.48
CA ALA A 21 -8.97 26.54 17.11
C ALA A 21 -7.76 26.50 16.19
N ALA A 22 -6.60 26.94 16.69
CA ALA A 22 -5.36 26.77 15.96
C ALA A 22 -5.21 25.26 15.82
N GLU A 23 -5.47 24.75 14.61
CA GLU A 23 -5.34 23.34 14.34
C GLU A 23 -3.88 22.99 14.60
N ASN A 24 -3.66 22.19 15.64
CA ASN A 24 -2.31 21.87 16.09
C ASN A 24 -1.65 21.05 14.97
N LYS A 25 -0.79 21.71 14.19
CA LYS A 25 -0.07 21.08 13.08
C LYS A 25 0.99 20.08 13.54
N GLU A 26 1.20 19.89 14.85
CA GLU A 26 2.20 18.95 15.39
C GLU A 26 2.00 17.50 14.90
N HIS A 27 0.80 17.12 14.43
CA HIS A 27 0.48 15.76 13.97
C HIS A 27 0.00 15.69 12.51
N LEU A 28 0.27 16.72 11.71
CA LEU A 28 -0.10 16.74 10.29
C LEU A 28 1.11 16.52 9.39
N LEU A 29 1.00 15.56 8.47
CA LEU A 29 1.81 15.51 7.26
C LEU A 29 1.02 16.15 6.13
N TRP A 30 1.48 17.26 5.57
CA TRP A 30 0.68 18.04 4.61
C TRP A 30 1.50 18.54 3.42
N TYR A 31 0.82 18.68 2.28
CA TYR A 31 1.40 19.06 0.99
C TYR A 31 0.39 19.84 0.15
N ASP A 32 0.87 20.78 -0.66
CA ASP A 32 0.05 21.58 -1.59
C ASP A 32 0.10 21.06 -3.04
N ASP A 33 0.57 19.82 -3.24
CA ASP A 33 0.53 19.10 -4.52
C ASP A 33 0.29 17.59 -4.29
N ASP A 34 -0.22 16.90 -5.32
CA ASP A 34 -0.43 15.46 -5.29
C ASP A 34 0.90 14.68 -5.38
N ALA A 35 0.88 13.43 -4.94
CA ALA A 35 2.05 12.57 -4.99
C ALA A 35 2.38 12.17 -6.44
N LYS A 36 3.63 12.35 -6.87
CA LYS A 36 4.09 11.94 -8.21
C LYS A 36 4.57 10.49 -8.26
N ASN A 37 4.90 9.93 -7.10
CA ASN A 37 5.36 8.55 -6.96
C ASN A 37 4.98 7.97 -5.59
N TRP A 38 5.20 6.67 -5.42
CA TRP A 38 4.79 5.93 -4.22
C TRP A 38 5.39 6.49 -2.91
N ASN A 39 6.61 7.03 -2.94
CA ASN A 39 7.28 7.55 -1.75
C ASN A 39 6.69 8.88 -1.25
N GLU A 40 5.86 9.54 -2.06
CA GLU A 40 5.17 10.79 -1.71
C GLU A 40 3.70 10.55 -1.32
N ALA A 41 3.18 9.33 -1.57
CA ALA A 41 1.83 8.95 -1.21
C ALA A 41 1.71 8.76 0.33
N LEU A 42 0.54 9.02 0.88
CA LEU A 42 0.31 8.96 2.32
C LEU A 42 -0.32 7.62 2.73
N PRO A 43 0.24 6.94 3.75
CA PRO A 43 -0.26 5.66 4.21
C PRO A 43 -1.47 5.80 5.14
N LEU A 44 -2.42 4.89 5.00
CA LEU A 44 -3.50 4.60 5.93
C LEU A 44 -3.58 3.08 6.13
N GLY A 45 -4.05 2.63 7.29
CA GLY A 45 -4.28 1.21 7.51
C GLY A 45 -4.97 0.91 8.82
N ASN A 46 -5.67 -0.21 8.86
CA ASN A 46 -6.36 -0.70 10.06
C ASN A 46 -5.63 -1.91 10.69
N GLY A 47 -4.41 -2.22 10.25
CA GLY A 47 -3.64 -3.39 10.67
C GLY A 47 -3.84 -4.63 9.80
N HIS A 48 -4.99 -4.76 9.12
CA HIS A 48 -5.24 -5.79 8.10
C HIS A 48 -5.16 -5.20 6.69
N LEU A 49 -6.04 -4.25 6.39
CA LEU A 49 -6.06 -3.49 5.14
C LEU A 49 -5.15 -2.27 5.21
N GLY A 50 -4.43 -2.03 4.13
CA GLY A 50 -3.56 -0.86 3.93
C GLY A 50 -3.91 -0.12 2.64
N ALA A 51 -3.69 1.20 2.66
CA ALA A 51 -3.88 2.08 1.52
C ALA A 51 -2.73 3.08 1.43
N MET A 52 -2.17 3.26 0.23
CA MET A 52 -1.27 4.38 -0.10
C MET A 52 -2.00 5.32 -1.03
N VAL A 53 -2.33 6.51 -0.55
CA VAL A 53 -3.18 7.49 -1.25
C VAL A 53 -2.31 8.55 -1.91
N TYR A 54 -2.47 8.75 -3.22
CA TYR A 54 -1.67 9.70 -3.99
C TYR A 54 -2.18 11.13 -3.86
N GLY A 55 -3.50 11.30 -3.83
CA GLY A 55 -4.16 12.58 -3.56
C GLY A 55 -4.55 13.37 -4.81
N SER A 56 -4.42 12.84 -6.03
CA SER A 56 -4.68 13.63 -7.23
C SER A 56 -6.13 14.07 -7.34
N ALA A 57 -6.37 15.36 -7.57
CA ALA A 57 -7.72 15.94 -7.67
C ALA A 57 -8.45 15.55 -8.97
N GLN A 58 -7.71 15.17 -10.02
CA GLN A 58 -8.29 14.71 -11.29
C GLN A 58 -8.33 13.18 -11.38
N GLU A 59 -7.21 12.50 -11.13
CA GLU A 59 -7.05 11.04 -11.31
C GLU A 59 -6.46 10.40 -10.05
N GLU A 60 -7.31 10.11 -9.09
CA GLU A 60 -6.89 9.53 -7.82
C GLU A 60 -6.44 8.09 -7.99
N LEU A 61 -5.38 7.76 -7.27
CA LEU A 61 -4.82 6.42 -7.21
C LEU A 61 -4.60 6.06 -5.74
N ILE A 62 -5.26 4.99 -5.31
CA ILE A 62 -5.05 4.39 -4.00
C ILE A 62 -4.54 2.98 -4.20
N ARG A 63 -3.27 2.74 -3.83
CA ARG A 63 -2.71 1.39 -3.85
C ARG A 63 -3.20 0.65 -2.60
N LEU A 64 -3.80 -0.51 -2.79
CA LEU A 64 -4.40 -1.32 -1.74
C LEU A 64 -3.49 -2.49 -1.38
N ASN A 65 -3.53 -2.84 -0.10
CA ASN A 65 -2.78 -3.92 0.50
C ASN A 65 -3.65 -4.71 1.48
N ASP A 66 -3.47 -6.02 1.50
CA ASP A 66 -4.01 -6.94 2.50
C ASP A 66 -2.82 -7.61 3.17
N ASN A 67 -2.74 -7.60 4.50
CA ASN A 67 -1.58 -8.10 5.24
C ASN A 67 -1.41 -9.64 5.20
N THR A 68 -2.35 -10.38 4.60
CA THR A 68 -2.30 -11.83 4.44
C THR A 68 -1.92 -12.27 3.02
N LEU A 69 -1.86 -11.35 2.06
CA LEU A 69 -1.59 -11.66 0.67
C LEU A 69 -0.09 -11.87 0.40
N TYR A 70 0.32 -13.13 0.39
CA TYR A 70 1.67 -13.55 0.05
C TYR A 70 1.65 -14.55 -1.11
N THR A 71 2.80 -14.70 -1.77
CA THR A 71 3.02 -15.86 -2.65
C THR A 71 3.11 -17.15 -1.85
N GLY A 72 3.11 -18.28 -2.54
CA GLY A 72 3.28 -19.58 -1.92
C GLY A 72 2.00 -20.38 -1.83
N GLU A 73 2.17 -21.65 -1.53
CA GLU A 73 1.05 -22.58 -1.33
C GLU A 73 1.18 -23.27 0.04
N PRO A 74 0.05 -23.59 0.70
CA PRO A 74 0.06 -24.29 2.00
C PRO A 74 0.83 -25.61 2.00
N ALA A 75 0.94 -26.29 0.85
CA ALA A 75 1.62 -27.57 0.72
C ALA A 75 3.16 -27.46 0.65
N THR A 76 3.72 -26.26 0.76
CA THR A 76 5.16 -26.05 0.58
C THR A 76 5.97 -26.63 1.75
N VAL A 77 6.91 -27.52 1.43
CA VAL A 77 7.78 -28.16 2.43
C VAL A 77 9.12 -27.44 2.53
N TRP A 78 9.41 -26.91 3.72
CA TRP A 78 10.71 -26.34 4.07
C TRP A 78 11.63 -27.43 4.61
N LYS A 79 12.69 -27.75 3.86
CA LYS A 79 13.71 -28.69 4.34
C LYS A 79 14.66 -27.99 5.30
N VAL A 80 14.87 -28.57 6.47
CA VAL A 80 15.90 -28.14 7.41
C VAL A 80 17.25 -28.66 6.91
N HIS A 81 18.21 -27.75 6.69
CA HIS A 81 19.57 -28.12 6.33
C HIS A 81 20.38 -28.44 7.59
N ASN A 82 20.88 -29.66 7.73
CA ASN A 82 21.78 -30.01 8.82
C ASN A 82 23.21 -29.53 8.50
N ILE A 83 23.60 -28.40 9.09
CA ILE A 83 24.94 -27.81 8.88
C ILE A 83 26.00 -28.39 9.81
N GLN A 84 25.60 -29.09 10.88
CA GLN A 84 26.49 -29.57 11.94
C GLN A 84 27.72 -30.34 11.41
N PRO A 85 27.60 -31.26 10.44
CA PRO A 85 28.76 -32.02 9.95
C PRO A 85 29.86 -31.16 9.30
N THR A 86 29.52 -29.94 8.88
CA THR A 86 30.42 -29.04 8.17
C THR A 86 30.76 -27.77 8.95
N TYR A 87 30.18 -27.59 10.14
CA TYR A 87 30.30 -26.36 10.93
C TYR A 87 31.76 -26.06 11.29
N ASP A 88 32.43 -26.99 11.97
CA ASP A 88 33.82 -26.79 12.42
C ASP A 88 34.78 -26.54 11.24
N LYS A 89 34.55 -27.23 10.12
CA LYS A 89 35.32 -27.01 8.89
C LYS A 89 35.20 -25.58 8.38
N VAL A 90 33.99 -25.00 8.36
CA VAL A 90 33.79 -23.61 7.93
C VAL A 90 34.50 -22.64 8.89
N VAL A 91 34.39 -22.86 10.20
CA VAL A 91 35.07 -22.02 11.20
C VAL A 91 36.59 -22.06 10.99
N ASP A 92 37.17 -23.24 10.79
CA ASP A 92 38.61 -23.41 10.55
C ASP A 92 39.09 -22.67 9.30
N LEU A 93 38.34 -22.74 8.19
CA LEU A 93 38.65 -22.02 6.95
C LEU A 93 38.68 -20.51 7.19
N LEU A 94 37.68 -19.97 7.89
CA LEU A 94 37.61 -18.55 8.24
C LEU A 94 38.79 -18.10 9.11
N MET A 95 39.18 -18.92 10.10
CA MET A 95 40.32 -18.62 10.98
C MET A 95 41.66 -18.61 10.23
N LYS A 96 41.78 -19.38 9.14
CA LYS A 96 42.97 -19.43 8.28
C LYS A 96 42.99 -18.35 7.19
N GLY A 97 41.89 -17.60 7.02
CA GLY A 97 41.74 -16.61 5.95
C GLY A 97 41.35 -17.22 4.58
N GLU A 98 40.92 -18.48 4.55
CA GLU A 98 40.49 -19.22 3.36
C GLU A 98 39.01 -18.89 3.04
N TYR A 99 38.74 -17.62 2.70
CA TYR A 99 37.37 -17.11 2.58
C TYR A 99 36.59 -17.66 1.38
N THR A 100 37.26 -17.97 0.27
CA THR A 100 36.61 -18.49 -0.94
C THR A 100 36.06 -19.89 -0.67
N GLU A 101 36.87 -20.79 -0.10
CA GLU A 101 36.40 -22.14 0.27
C GLU A 101 35.29 -22.10 1.32
N ALA A 102 35.39 -21.20 2.30
CA ALA A 102 34.35 -21.02 3.32
C ALA A 102 33.04 -20.54 2.68
N TYR A 103 33.11 -19.54 1.80
CA TYR A 103 31.96 -19.01 1.07
C TYR A 103 31.27 -20.10 0.25
N ASP A 104 32.03 -20.86 -0.54
CA ASP A 104 31.47 -21.92 -1.38
C ASP A 104 30.75 -22.98 -0.52
N LEU A 105 31.36 -23.42 0.58
CA LEU A 105 30.74 -24.43 1.44
C LEU A 105 29.41 -23.94 2.01
N VAL A 106 29.38 -22.73 2.56
CA VAL A 106 28.15 -22.14 3.12
C VAL A 106 27.11 -21.93 2.03
N HIS A 107 27.50 -21.31 0.91
CA HIS A 107 26.59 -20.95 -0.18
C HIS A 107 25.90 -22.15 -0.80
N TYR A 108 26.63 -23.27 -0.99
CA TYR A 108 26.08 -24.47 -1.63
C TYR A 108 25.40 -25.44 -0.66
N HIS A 109 25.76 -25.44 0.63
CA HIS A 109 25.28 -26.47 1.57
C HIS A 109 24.44 -25.95 2.74
N TRP A 110 24.57 -24.68 3.13
CA TRP A 110 23.88 -24.13 4.30
C TRP A 110 22.64 -23.31 3.93
N LEU A 111 22.55 -22.87 2.67
CA LEU A 111 21.44 -22.04 2.19
C LEU A 111 20.33 -22.90 1.59
N GLY A 112 19.09 -22.58 1.93
CA GLY A 112 17.88 -23.24 1.44
C GLY A 112 17.05 -22.38 0.49
N ARG A 113 15.83 -22.85 0.25
CA ARG A 113 14.78 -22.16 -0.51
C ARG A 113 14.53 -20.75 0.06
N LEU A 114 14.19 -19.79 -0.80
CA LEU A 114 13.81 -18.43 -0.38
C LEU A 114 12.35 -18.38 0.07
N HIS A 115 12.07 -17.63 1.14
CA HIS A 115 10.72 -17.35 1.63
C HIS A 115 9.84 -16.61 0.62
N GLU A 116 8.54 -16.76 0.81
CA GLU A 116 7.49 -16.15 0.00
C GLU A 116 7.51 -14.62 0.06
N ASN A 117 6.85 -14.00 -0.92
CA ASN A 117 6.85 -12.56 -1.12
C ASN A 117 5.51 -11.97 -0.75
N TYR A 118 5.54 -10.87 -0.01
CA TYR A 118 4.36 -10.03 0.15
C TYR A 118 3.91 -9.49 -1.20
N GLN A 119 2.61 -9.44 -1.46
CA GLN A 119 2.07 -9.01 -2.74
C GLN A 119 1.14 -7.80 -2.60
N PRO A 120 1.14 -6.87 -3.57
CA PRO A 120 0.12 -5.82 -3.64
C PRO A 120 -1.25 -6.44 -3.95
N LEU A 121 -2.32 -5.95 -3.32
CA LEU A 121 -3.69 -6.43 -3.63
C LEU A 121 -4.13 -5.90 -4.99
N GLY A 122 -3.94 -4.61 -5.21
CA GLY A 122 -4.34 -3.91 -6.42
C GLY A 122 -4.48 -2.42 -6.16
N ASP A 123 -5.22 -1.76 -7.03
CA ASP A 123 -5.36 -0.32 -7.08
C ASP A 123 -6.84 0.04 -7.15
N TRP A 124 -7.21 1.06 -6.39
CA TRP A 124 -8.49 1.76 -6.50
C TRP A 124 -8.27 3.09 -7.19
N HIS A 125 -8.88 3.22 -8.37
CA HIS A 125 -8.82 4.41 -9.23
C HIS A 125 -10.11 5.19 -9.13
N ILE A 126 -10.01 6.51 -9.01
CA ILE A 126 -11.16 7.41 -9.07
C ILE A 126 -10.84 8.56 -10.03
N SER A 127 -11.57 8.64 -11.12
CA SER A 127 -11.48 9.75 -12.07
C SER A 127 -12.56 10.77 -11.75
N ASN A 128 -12.16 12.00 -11.44
CA ASN A 128 -13.07 13.13 -11.40
C ASN A 128 -13.42 13.49 -12.86
N LEU A 129 -14.70 13.48 -13.22
CA LEU A 129 -15.13 13.75 -14.60
C LEU A 129 -15.43 15.22 -14.86
N GLN A 130 -15.33 16.06 -13.82
CA GLN A 130 -15.37 17.51 -13.96
C GLN A 130 -14.15 18.02 -14.72
N LYS A 131 -14.36 19.05 -15.54
CA LYS A 131 -13.33 19.72 -16.34
C LYS A 131 -12.98 21.07 -15.73
N GLY A 132 -11.84 21.64 -16.13
CA GLY A 132 -11.43 22.99 -15.72
C GLY A 132 -10.29 22.97 -14.73
N GLU A 133 -9.76 24.16 -14.45
CA GLU A 133 -8.54 24.30 -13.64
C GLU A 133 -8.79 23.97 -12.17
N ILE A 134 -7.82 23.24 -11.61
CA ILE A 134 -7.75 22.92 -10.18
C ILE A 134 -6.91 24.01 -9.50
N SER A 135 -7.41 24.53 -8.38
CA SER A 135 -6.75 25.56 -7.57
C SER A 135 -6.98 25.29 -6.09
N ASN A 136 -6.27 26.01 -5.21
CA ASN A 136 -6.37 25.86 -3.75
C ASN A 136 -6.25 24.40 -3.29
N TYR A 137 -5.39 23.64 -3.96
CA TYR A 137 -5.17 22.24 -3.64
C TYR A 137 -4.41 22.12 -2.32
N HIS A 138 -4.84 21.19 -1.48
CA HIS A 138 -4.17 20.81 -0.25
C HIS A 138 -4.48 19.35 0.07
N ARG A 139 -3.49 18.60 0.54
CA ARG A 139 -3.68 17.27 1.14
C ARG A 139 -2.95 17.17 2.46
N GLU A 140 -3.56 16.46 3.40
CA GLU A 140 -3.01 16.24 4.73
C GLU A 140 -3.36 14.83 5.23
N LEU A 141 -2.47 14.27 6.04
CA LEU A 141 -2.74 13.13 6.91
C LEU A 141 -2.63 13.62 8.35
N ASP A 142 -3.75 13.58 9.05
CA ASP A 142 -3.83 13.75 10.49
C ASP A 142 -3.49 12.42 11.17
N ILE A 143 -2.29 12.34 11.75
CA ILE A 143 -1.77 11.13 12.40
C ILE A 143 -2.52 10.84 13.70
N GLU A 144 -3.01 11.87 14.40
CA GLU A 144 -3.76 11.71 15.64
C GLU A 144 -5.12 11.05 15.38
N LYS A 145 -5.77 11.44 14.28
CA LYS A 145 -7.09 10.92 13.89
C LYS A 145 -7.03 9.74 12.91
N SER A 146 -5.85 9.44 12.35
CA SER A 146 -5.68 8.52 11.22
C SER A 146 -6.61 8.87 10.05
N LEU A 147 -6.70 10.16 9.71
CA LEU A 147 -7.61 10.69 8.70
C LEU A 147 -6.83 11.46 7.64
N MET A 148 -6.96 11.02 6.39
CA MET A 148 -6.46 11.79 5.26
C MET A 148 -7.56 12.71 4.73
N ARG A 149 -7.21 13.97 4.50
CA ARG A 149 -8.08 14.98 3.90
C ARG A 149 -7.43 15.56 2.66
N ILE A 150 -8.20 15.68 1.58
CA ILE A 150 -7.78 16.34 0.35
C ILE A 150 -8.83 17.38 -0.01
N THR A 151 -8.44 18.63 -0.18
CA THR A 151 -9.32 19.73 -0.57
C THR A 151 -8.80 20.42 -1.81
N TYR A 152 -9.71 20.83 -2.68
CA TYR A 152 -9.37 21.62 -3.87
C TYR A 152 -10.59 22.38 -4.38
N THR A 153 -10.35 23.41 -5.18
CA THR A 153 -11.39 24.16 -5.90
C THR A 153 -11.30 23.85 -7.38
N GLN A 154 -12.42 23.53 -8.02
CA GLN A 154 -12.54 23.39 -9.48
C GLN A 154 -13.81 24.09 -9.95
N ASN A 155 -13.71 24.98 -10.95
CA ASN A 155 -14.83 25.81 -11.45
C ASN A 155 -15.61 26.56 -10.35
N GLY A 156 -14.90 27.03 -9.32
CA GLY A 156 -15.52 27.72 -8.18
C GLY A 156 -16.44 26.83 -7.33
N VAL A 157 -16.24 25.52 -7.36
CA VAL A 157 -16.81 24.53 -6.43
C VAL A 157 -15.68 24.02 -5.55
N ASN A 158 -15.91 23.95 -4.24
CA ASN A 158 -14.95 23.37 -3.31
C ASN A 158 -15.28 21.90 -3.10
N TYR A 159 -14.27 21.05 -3.31
CA TYR A 159 -14.32 19.61 -3.13
C TYR A 159 -13.51 19.22 -1.89
N CYS A 160 -14.00 18.22 -1.16
CA CYS A 160 -13.29 17.62 -0.04
C CYS A 160 -13.43 16.10 -0.08
N ARG A 161 -12.30 15.41 0.09
CA ARG A 161 -12.19 13.97 0.23
C ARG A 161 -11.63 13.63 1.59
N GLU A 162 -12.31 12.76 2.31
CA GLU A 162 -11.88 12.24 3.61
C GLU A 162 -11.71 10.73 3.49
N ILE A 163 -10.55 10.20 3.88
CA ILE A 163 -10.19 8.79 3.73
C ILE A 163 -9.62 8.27 5.04
N PHE A 164 -10.10 7.11 5.50
CA PHE A 164 -9.58 6.42 6.68
C PHE A 164 -9.76 4.91 6.54
N ALA A 165 -9.02 4.16 7.36
CA ALA A 165 -9.17 2.71 7.49
C ALA A 165 -9.74 2.40 8.88
N SER A 166 -10.95 1.87 8.94
CA SER A 166 -11.62 1.51 10.19
C SER A 166 -11.11 0.15 10.68
N TYR A 167 -10.53 0.11 11.87
CA TYR A 167 -10.26 -1.14 12.59
C TYR A 167 -11.53 -1.85 13.07
N PRO A 168 -12.49 -1.19 13.76
CA PRO A 168 -13.66 -1.90 14.28
C PRO A 168 -14.59 -2.45 13.20
N ASP A 169 -14.64 -1.83 12.02
CA ASP A 169 -15.52 -2.25 10.91
C ASP A 169 -14.79 -3.02 9.80
N ASP A 170 -13.46 -3.12 9.90
CA ASP A 170 -12.58 -3.77 8.92
C ASP A 170 -12.78 -3.31 7.46
N VAL A 171 -12.82 -1.99 7.25
CA VAL A 171 -13.02 -1.38 5.92
C VAL A 171 -12.15 -0.14 5.70
N ILE A 172 -11.79 0.12 4.45
CA ILE A 172 -11.30 1.44 4.01
C ILE A 172 -12.47 2.24 3.49
N VAL A 173 -12.64 3.46 3.99
CA VAL A 173 -13.75 4.35 3.64
C VAL A 173 -13.20 5.60 2.98
N MET A 174 -13.85 6.01 1.90
CA MET A 174 -13.69 7.34 1.32
C MET A 174 -15.04 8.06 1.31
N LYS A 175 -15.04 9.29 1.80
CA LYS A 175 -16.16 10.22 1.69
C LYS A 175 -15.80 11.36 0.75
N LEU A 176 -16.60 11.54 -0.29
CA LEU A 176 -16.48 12.60 -1.28
C LEU A 176 -17.57 13.64 -1.04
N THR A 177 -17.20 14.92 -1.01
CA THR A 177 -18.15 16.03 -0.81
C THR A 177 -17.83 17.19 -1.73
N ALA A 178 -18.85 17.96 -2.09
CA ALA A 178 -18.75 19.22 -2.82
C ALA A 178 -19.71 20.25 -2.21
N ASP A 179 -19.35 21.53 -2.27
CA ASP A 179 -20.17 22.62 -1.70
C ASP A 179 -21.31 23.12 -2.61
N LYS A 180 -21.47 22.52 -3.81
CA LYS A 180 -22.61 22.73 -4.69
C LYS A 180 -23.33 21.41 -4.99
N ALA A 181 -24.66 21.49 -5.05
CA ALA A 181 -25.50 20.35 -5.41
C ALA A 181 -25.15 19.83 -6.82
N ASN A 182 -25.20 18.50 -6.99
CA ASN A 182 -24.94 17.80 -8.26
C ASN A 182 -23.55 18.06 -8.88
N ALA A 183 -22.57 18.49 -8.08
CA ALA A 183 -21.22 18.81 -8.58
C ALA A 183 -20.26 17.61 -8.58
N LEU A 184 -20.62 16.49 -7.96
CA LEU A 184 -19.84 15.26 -7.99
C LEU A 184 -20.20 14.46 -9.24
N ASP A 185 -19.22 14.25 -10.12
CA ASP A 185 -19.31 13.36 -11.27
C ASP A 185 -17.99 12.58 -11.35
N ILE A 186 -18.06 11.26 -11.14
CA ILE A 186 -16.86 10.43 -10.96
C ILE A 186 -17.00 9.09 -11.68
N SER A 187 -15.85 8.51 -12.04
CA SER A 187 -15.72 7.10 -12.40
C SER A 187 -14.88 6.37 -11.35
N VAL A 188 -15.20 5.10 -11.10
CA VAL A 188 -14.47 4.25 -10.16
C VAL A 188 -14.05 2.97 -10.86
N ALA A 189 -12.79 2.57 -10.69
CA ALA A 189 -12.26 1.33 -11.23
C ALA A 189 -11.31 0.64 -10.24
N LEU A 190 -11.16 -0.67 -10.43
CA LEU A 190 -10.20 -1.51 -9.71
C LEU A 190 -9.22 -2.14 -10.71
N SER A 191 -7.97 -2.33 -10.31
CA SER A 191 -7.01 -3.12 -11.08
C SER A 191 -6.07 -3.91 -10.19
N SER A 192 -5.55 -5.05 -10.66
CA SER A 192 -4.55 -5.84 -9.93
C SER A 192 -3.43 -6.31 -10.87
N PRO A 193 -2.18 -6.45 -10.37
CA PRO A 193 -1.10 -7.07 -11.14
C PRO A 193 -1.25 -8.59 -11.28
N HIS A 194 -2.16 -9.23 -10.54
CA HIS A 194 -2.32 -10.71 -10.50
C HIS A 194 -3.07 -11.25 -11.73
N LYS A 195 -2.49 -11.07 -12.91
CA LYS A 195 -2.99 -11.61 -14.17
C LYS A 195 -2.40 -13.01 -14.43
N PRO A 196 -3.12 -13.90 -15.13
CA PRO A 196 -4.44 -13.73 -15.75
C PRO A 196 -5.61 -14.05 -14.81
N THR A 197 -5.38 -14.36 -13.53
CA THR A 197 -6.43 -14.85 -12.62
C THR A 197 -7.40 -13.76 -12.19
N THR A 198 -7.01 -12.49 -12.28
CA THR A 198 -7.87 -11.36 -11.92
C THR A 198 -9.06 -11.24 -12.88
N SER A 199 -10.26 -11.14 -12.31
CA SER A 199 -11.53 -10.89 -13.00
C SER A 199 -12.30 -9.77 -12.31
N TYR A 200 -13.23 -9.15 -13.06
CA TYR A 200 -13.99 -7.99 -12.60
C TYR A 200 -15.48 -8.18 -12.91
N SER A 201 -16.34 -7.67 -12.03
CA SER A 201 -17.78 -7.60 -12.26
C SER A 201 -18.36 -6.30 -11.72
N ILE A 202 -19.50 -5.88 -12.27
CA ILE A 202 -20.22 -4.68 -11.86
C ILE A 202 -21.68 -5.05 -11.62
N ASP A 203 -22.16 -4.81 -10.41
CA ASP A 203 -23.58 -4.86 -10.06
C ASP A 203 -24.09 -3.42 -9.93
N LYS A 204 -24.82 -2.95 -10.94
CA LYS A 204 -25.32 -1.58 -11.01
C LYS A 204 -26.47 -1.32 -10.04
N GLU A 205 -27.25 -2.33 -9.70
CA GLU A 205 -28.40 -2.18 -8.81
C GLU A 205 -27.95 -2.04 -7.35
N LYS A 206 -26.88 -2.76 -6.98
CA LYS A 206 -26.29 -2.68 -5.64
C LYS A 206 -25.14 -1.68 -5.52
N HIS A 207 -24.76 -1.04 -6.64
CA HIS A 207 -23.62 -0.13 -6.72
C HIS A 207 -22.29 -0.76 -6.29
N ILE A 208 -22.03 -2.00 -6.75
CA ILE A 208 -20.82 -2.76 -6.42
C ILE A 208 -19.93 -2.88 -7.65
N VAL A 209 -18.66 -2.52 -7.50
CA VAL A 209 -17.57 -2.91 -8.40
C VAL A 209 -16.74 -3.95 -7.66
N GLN A 210 -16.60 -5.15 -8.24
CA GLN A 210 -15.91 -6.25 -7.61
C GLN A 210 -14.68 -6.65 -8.44
N MET A 211 -13.58 -6.93 -7.73
CA MET A 211 -12.37 -7.53 -8.25
C MET A 211 -12.11 -8.83 -7.48
N SER A 212 -11.82 -9.91 -8.19
CA SER A 212 -11.44 -11.20 -7.60
C SER A 212 -10.30 -11.82 -8.38
N GLY A 213 -9.45 -12.61 -7.72
CA GLY A 213 -8.31 -13.24 -8.36
C GLY A 213 -7.54 -14.11 -7.37
N GLN A 214 -6.38 -14.60 -7.81
CA GLN A 214 -5.48 -15.42 -7.00
C GLN A 214 -4.06 -14.88 -7.14
N GLY A 215 -3.38 -14.69 -6.00
CA GLY A 215 -1.96 -14.38 -5.99
C GLY A 215 -1.12 -15.53 -6.55
N PRO A 216 0.12 -15.28 -6.97
CA PRO A 216 0.95 -16.32 -7.57
C PRO A 216 1.42 -17.34 -6.51
N GLY A 217 1.38 -18.62 -6.85
CA GLY A 217 1.85 -19.70 -5.98
C GLY A 217 3.36 -19.70 -5.75
N HIS A 218 4.14 -18.92 -6.51
CA HIS A 218 5.57 -18.71 -6.30
C HIS A 218 6.01 -17.33 -6.76
N GLY A 219 6.83 -16.65 -5.94
CA GLY A 219 7.40 -15.36 -6.25
C GLY A 219 8.91 -15.43 -6.51
N GLN A 220 9.32 -15.56 -7.77
CA GLN A 220 10.73 -15.67 -8.10
C GLN A 220 11.47 -14.32 -7.97
N ARG A 221 12.45 -14.23 -7.06
CA ARG A 221 13.23 -12.99 -6.80
C ARG A 221 14.50 -12.84 -7.64
N ARG A 222 14.99 -13.94 -8.24
CA ARG A 222 16.26 -13.98 -8.97
C ARG A 222 15.99 -14.36 -10.41
N SER A 223 16.65 -13.72 -11.37
CA SER A 223 16.60 -14.18 -12.76
C SER A 223 17.27 -15.53 -12.90
N ASP A 224 16.88 -16.27 -13.94
CA ASP A 224 17.43 -17.59 -14.23
C ASP A 224 18.94 -17.57 -14.46
N ALA A 225 19.43 -16.52 -15.12
CA ALA A 225 20.86 -16.30 -15.32
C ALA A 225 21.60 -16.20 -13.98
N MET A 226 21.02 -15.50 -12.99
CA MET A 226 21.60 -15.39 -11.65
C MET A 226 21.60 -16.74 -10.93
N ILE A 227 20.49 -17.48 -10.98
CA ILE A 227 20.37 -18.81 -10.36
C ILE A 227 21.45 -19.75 -10.90
N LYS A 228 21.59 -19.84 -12.22
CA LYS A 228 22.59 -20.67 -12.90
C LYS A 228 24.02 -20.23 -12.56
N SER A 229 24.29 -18.93 -12.58
CA SER A 229 25.63 -18.39 -12.25
C SER A 229 26.10 -18.76 -10.85
N TRP A 230 25.15 -18.95 -9.92
CA TRP A 230 25.40 -19.32 -8.54
C TRP A 230 25.22 -20.80 -8.25
N LYS A 231 24.99 -21.64 -9.27
CA LYS A 231 24.64 -23.06 -9.16
C LYS A 231 23.60 -23.30 -8.07
N ALA A 232 22.55 -22.47 -8.08
CA ALA A 232 21.54 -22.34 -7.04
C ALA A 232 20.25 -23.13 -7.34
N GLU A 233 20.20 -23.86 -8.46
CA GLU A 233 18.99 -24.50 -9.00
C GLU A 233 18.28 -25.38 -7.96
N GLY A 234 19.04 -26.11 -7.14
CA GLY A 234 18.50 -26.95 -6.08
C GLY A 234 17.72 -26.21 -4.97
N ARG A 235 17.86 -24.88 -4.89
CA ARG A 235 17.10 -24.01 -3.96
C ARG A 235 15.79 -23.49 -4.56
N HIS A 236 15.52 -23.79 -5.83
CA HIS A 236 14.34 -23.35 -6.57
C HIS A 236 13.55 -24.57 -7.10
N PRO A 237 13.00 -25.42 -6.22
CA PRO A 237 12.29 -26.63 -6.61
C PRO A 237 11.02 -26.36 -7.44
N GLU A 238 10.52 -25.12 -7.48
CA GLU A 238 9.43 -24.68 -8.35
C GLU A 238 9.87 -24.60 -9.81
N LEU A 239 11.14 -24.28 -10.06
CA LEU A 239 11.67 -24.03 -11.39
C LEU A 239 12.48 -25.21 -11.94
N TYR A 240 13.11 -25.99 -11.06
CA TYR A 240 14.03 -27.06 -11.44
C TYR A 240 13.63 -28.42 -10.87
N PHE A 241 13.85 -29.46 -11.66
CA PHE A 241 13.85 -30.84 -11.20
C PHE A 241 15.12 -31.13 -10.38
N ALA A 242 15.12 -32.26 -9.67
CA ALA A 242 16.26 -32.67 -8.83
C ALA A 242 17.55 -32.94 -9.63
N ASP A 243 17.42 -33.22 -10.93
CA ASP A 243 18.55 -33.38 -11.87
C ASP A 243 19.08 -32.04 -12.42
N GLY A 244 18.52 -30.91 -11.99
CA GLY A 244 18.89 -29.57 -12.44
C GLY A 244 18.25 -29.15 -13.76
N SER A 245 17.48 -30.02 -14.42
CA SER A 245 16.72 -29.64 -15.60
C SER A 245 15.53 -28.74 -15.23
N ARG A 246 15.14 -27.84 -16.14
CA ARG A 246 14.09 -26.84 -15.89
C ARG A 246 12.70 -27.44 -16.13
N LYS A 247 11.73 -27.13 -15.26
CA LYS A 247 10.35 -27.62 -15.35
C LYS A 247 9.51 -26.92 -16.42
N TYR A 248 9.77 -25.63 -16.62
CA TYR A 248 9.03 -24.77 -17.55
C TYR A 248 10.00 -24.14 -18.54
N LYS A 249 9.52 -23.67 -19.70
CA LYS A 249 10.37 -22.87 -20.59
C LYS A 249 10.74 -21.55 -19.90
N GLU A 250 11.86 -20.94 -20.28
CA GLU A 250 12.17 -19.58 -19.80
C GLU A 250 11.05 -18.64 -20.26
N ASP A 251 10.50 -17.86 -19.34
CA ASP A 251 9.55 -16.82 -19.68
C ASP A 251 10.31 -15.80 -20.56
N VAL A 252 9.79 -15.54 -21.76
CA VAL A 252 10.30 -14.52 -22.69
C VAL A 252 9.85 -13.15 -22.23
#